data_AF-A0A3A4NFE2-F1
#
_entry.id   AF-A0A3A4NFE2-F1
#
_cell.length_a   1.000
_cell.length_b   1.000
_cell.length_c   1.000
_cell.angle_alpha   90.00
_cell.angle_beta   90.00
_cell.angle_gamma   90.00
#
_symmetry.space_group_name_H-M   'P 1'
#
loop_
_entity.id
_entity.type
_entity.pdbx_description
1 polymer ?
#
loop_
_entity_poly.entity_id
_entity_poly.type
_entity_poly.pdbx_seq_one_letter_code
_entity_poly.pdbx_strand_id
1 'polypeptide(L)'
;MRRKVLPLKARVAVVLAAVLIAAIVLVQSRQGITAGGIRAAFDTEFLTRPDGYLGLKEHYGFRFAAEPIHLDPGLMYKAVADGAVDIICGFATDGRIRAYNLLILKDDKSFFPPYHAAPLVRAETLKRYPELKWILVKLAHRLSDEQMQALNFEVDEKGRKAADVAREWLIAEQLIGSSKRPAAGPVGTIRIGGKEFTEQDILGHLMELLIESHSSLDVDLRLSLGGTMICLNALKAGDLDIYPEYTGTALVGVMKQKAITDPDAAYKFVKDYFGREYDIIWLEPFGFNNTYTLTMRKEQADGLGIQTISDLAIYINTMNEQ
;
A
#
# COMPACT_ATOMS: atom_id res chain seq x y z
N MET A 1 26.49 14.24 14.87
CA MET A 1 25.56 14.01 13.75
C MET A 1 25.01 15.36 13.30
N ARG A 2 25.53 15.96 12.22
CA ARG A 2 25.06 17.27 11.74
C ARG A 2 23.81 17.07 10.88
N ARG A 3 22.64 17.51 11.35
CA ARG A 3 21.42 17.60 10.52
C ARG A 3 21.74 18.50 9.32
N LYS A 4 21.71 17.94 8.09
CA LYS A 4 21.84 18.73 6.87
C LYS A 4 20.62 19.64 6.78
N VAL A 5 20.82 20.94 6.97
CA VAL A 5 19.78 21.95 6.78
C VAL A 5 19.52 22.07 5.28
N LEU A 6 18.26 21.98 4.86
CA LEU A 6 17.89 22.14 3.45
C LEU A 6 18.34 23.51 2.91
N PRO A 7 18.78 23.58 1.64
CA PRO A 7 19.16 24.84 1.01
C PRO A 7 17.97 25.81 0.98
N LEU A 8 18.23 27.11 1.11
CA LEU A 8 17.22 28.17 1.26
C LEU A 8 16.11 28.09 0.20
N LYS A 9 16.47 27.80 -1.07
CA LYS A 9 15.51 27.66 -2.18
C LYS A 9 14.51 26.50 -1.96
N ALA A 10 14.96 25.38 -1.42
CA ALA A 10 14.11 24.24 -1.12
C ALA A 10 13.18 24.53 0.07
N ARG A 11 13.66 25.26 1.08
CA ARG A 11 12.83 25.71 2.22
C ARG A 11 11.73 26.68 1.74
N VAL A 12 12.07 27.61 0.85
CA VAL A 12 11.10 28.55 0.24
C VAL A 12 10.06 27.81 -0.60
N ALA A 13 10.45 26.81 -1.40
CA ALA A 13 9.52 26.00 -2.18
C ALA A 13 8.54 25.20 -1.30
N VAL A 14 9.03 24.59 -0.22
CA VAL A 14 8.19 23.86 0.74
C VAL A 14 7.19 24.79 1.45
N VAL A 15 7.63 25.98 1.87
CA VAL A 15 6.76 26.98 2.48
C VAL A 15 5.70 27.48 1.48
N LEU A 16 6.09 27.74 0.23
CA LEU A 16 5.15 28.16 -0.82
C LEU A 16 4.12 27.06 -1.14
N ALA A 17 4.53 25.80 -1.19
CA ALA A 17 3.61 24.67 -1.40
C ALA A 17 2.62 24.53 -0.23
N ALA A 18 3.08 24.64 1.02
CA ALA A 18 2.21 24.61 2.20
C ALA A 18 1.22 25.79 2.21
N VAL A 19 1.68 27.00 1.86
CA VAL A 19 0.82 28.18 1.73
C VAL A 19 -0.19 28.01 0.60
N LEU A 20 0.21 27.41 -0.53
CA LEU A 20 -0.68 27.16 -1.66
C LEU A 20 -1.75 26.10 -1.33
N ILE A 21 -1.37 25.00 -0.67
CA ILE A 21 -2.32 23.99 -0.19
C ILE A 21 -3.27 24.59 0.83
N ALA A 22 -2.75 25.34 1.81
CA ALA A 22 -3.58 26.04 2.80
C ALA A 22 -4.52 27.05 2.12
N ALA A 23 -4.06 27.77 1.10
CA ALA A 23 -4.89 28.70 0.32
C ALA A 23 -5.95 27.99 -0.52
N ILE A 24 -5.63 26.85 -1.15
CA ILE A 24 -6.59 26.02 -1.89
C ILE A 24 -7.66 25.50 -0.93
N VAL A 25 -7.25 24.95 0.22
CA VAL A 25 -8.17 24.52 1.28
C VAL A 25 -9.02 25.69 1.76
N LEU A 26 -8.44 26.87 2.02
CA LEU A 26 -9.16 28.08 2.47
C LEU A 26 -10.15 28.60 1.42
N VAL A 27 -9.81 28.52 0.14
CA VAL A 27 -10.69 28.93 -0.96
C VAL A 27 -11.83 27.92 -1.12
N GLN A 28 -11.55 26.62 -0.99
CA GLN A 28 -12.54 25.56 -1.06
C GLN A 28 -13.44 25.49 0.19
N SER A 29 -12.91 25.86 1.37
CA SER A 29 -13.63 25.87 2.65
C SER A 29 -14.45 27.14 2.89
N ARG A 30 -14.33 28.16 2.02
CA ARG A 30 -15.11 29.41 2.11
C ARG A 30 -16.62 29.22 1.88
N GLN A 31 -17.06 28.01 1.55
CA GLN A 31 -18.46 27.62 1.65
C GLN A 31 -18.61 26.46 2.65
N GLY A 32 -19.14 26.75 3.84
CA GLY A 32 -19.84 25.75 4.64
C GLY A 32 -19.09 25.04 5.78
N ILE A 33 -17.79 25.25 5.99
CA ILE A 33 -17.11 24.64 7.16
C ILE A 33 -17.27 25.56 8.37
N THR A 34 -18.20 25.20 9.28
CA THR A 34 -18.36 25.83 10.60
C THR A 34 -17.08 25.68 11.44
N ALA A 35 -16.92 26.53 12.45
CA ALA A 35 -15.86 26.35 13.44
C ALA A 35 -16.05 24.97 14.13
N GLY A 36 -15.17 24.00 13.84
CA GLY A 36 -15.26 22.63 14.34
C GLY A 36 -15.49 21.54 13.28
N GLY A 37 -15.76 21.90 12.03
CA GLY A 37 -15.92 20.92 10.94
C GLY A 37 -14.61 20.21 10.55
N ILE A 38 -14.66 18.89 10.34
CA ILE A 38 -13.53 18.08 9.87
C ILE A 38 -13.28 18.31 8.38
N ARG A 39 -12.07 18.76 8.03
CA ARG A 39 -11.62 18.88 6.63
C ARG A 39 -11.05 17.54 6.16
N ALA A 40 -11.72 16.90 5.21
CA ALA A 40 -11.27 15.65 4.61
C ALA A 40 -10.59 15.87 3.26
N ALA A 41 -9.50 15.14 2.99
CA ALA A 41 -8.90 15.07 1.67
C ALA A 41 -8.67 13.64 1.21
N PHE A 42 -9.13 13.32 0.02
CA PHE A 42 -9.06 11.97 -0.55
C PHE A 42 -8.47 11.99 -1.95
N ASP A 43 -7.78 10.91 -2.32
CA ASP A 43 -7.30 10.71 -3.68
C ASP A 43 -8.46 10.33 -4.64
N THR A 44 -8.22 10.46 -5.95
CA THR A 44 -9.24 10.18 -6.98
C THR A 44 -9.75 8.74 -6.94
N GLU A 45 -8.87 7.76 -6.70
CA GLU A 45 -9.25 6.36 -6.67
C GLU A 45 -10.18 6.10 -5.48
N PHE A 46 -9.79 6.57 -4.28
CA PHE A 46 -10.63 6.43 -3.10
C PHE A 46 -11.99 7.12 -3.24
N LEU A 47 -12.06 8.27 -3.89
CA LEU A 47 -13.33 8.98 -4.13
C LEU A 47 -14.30 8.23 -5.05
N THR A 48 -13.79 7.43 -5.99
CA THR A 48 -14.59 6.86 -7.08
C THR A 48 -14.91 5.38 -6.91
N ARG A 49 -14.16 4.67 -6.06
CA ARG A 49 -14.34 3.24 -5.85
C ARG A 49 -15.59 2.89 -5.03
N PRO A 50 -16.26 1.77 -5.32
CA PRO A 50 -17.36 1.26 -4.49
C PRO A 50 -16.94 0.95 -3.05
N ASP A 51 -15.73 0.42 -2.87
CA ASP A 51 -15.09 0.18 -1.56
C ASP A 51 -14.27 1.39 -1.07
N GLY A 52 -14.52 2.57 -1.66
CA GLY A 52 -13.90 3.84 -1.29
C GLY A 52 -14.87 4.74 -0.50
N TYR A 53 -14.73 6.06 -0.68
CA TYR A 53 -15.45 7.08 0.08
C TYR A 53 -16.98 6.95 -0.01
N LEU A 54 -17.54 6.69 -1.20
CA LEU A 54 -19.00 6.62 -1.36
C LEU A 54 -19.61 5.46 -0.56
N GLY A 55 -19.00 4.27 -0.63
CA GLY A 55 -19.43 3.12 0.17
C GLY A 55 -19.16 3.33 1.66
N LEU A 56 -18.03 3.96 2.02
CA LEU A 56 -17.70 4.26 3.42
C LEU A 56 -18.72 5.25 4.02
N LYS A 57 -19.11 6.26 3.25
CA LYS A 57 -20.10 7.28 3.63
C LYS A 57 -21.45 6.64 3.94
N GLU A 58 -21.89 5.70 3.10
CA GLU A 58 -23.13 4.95 3.33
C GLU A 58 -23.02 4.00 4.54
N HIS A 59 -21.94 3.22 4.63
CA HIS A 59 -21.75 2.20 5.68
C HIS A 59 -21.63 2.78 7.09
N TYR A 60 -20.93 3.92 7.23
CA TYR A 60 -20.74 4.60 8.50
C TYR A 60 -21.73 5.75 8.74
N GLY A 61 -22.48 6.16 7.71
CA GLY A 61 -23.45 7.26 7.81
C GLY A 61 -22.80 8.64 7.95
N PHE A 62 -21.65 8.87 7.29
CA PHE A 62 -20.95 10.16 7.35
C PHE A 62 -21.79 11.28 6.72
N ARG A 63 -21.90 12.39 7.45
CA ARG A 63 -22.51 13.64 6.96
C ARG A 63 -21.48 14.76 7.02
N PHE A 64 -20.47 14.74 6.15
CA PHE A 64 -19.49 15.84 6.09
C PHE A 64 -20.17 17.17 5.75
N ALA A 65 -19.73 18.27 6.38
CA ALA A 65 -20.26 19.61 6.13
C ALA A 65 -19.95 20.11 4.71
N ALA A 66 -18.82 19.66 4.16
CA ALA A 66 -18.40 19.87 2.79
C ALA A 66 -17.86 18.55 2.23
N GLU A 67 -17.98 18.34 0.93
CA GLU A 67 -17.40 17.15 0.30
C GLU A 67 -15.87 17.14 0.48
N PRO A 68 -15.26 15.97 0.70
CA PRO A 68 -13.81 15.84 0.79
C PRO A 68 -13.13 16.43 -0.44
N ILE A 69 -12.05 17.17 -0.20
CA ILE A 69 -11.28 17.75 -1.31
C ILE A 69 -10.44 16.67 -1.98
N HIS A 70 -10.25 16.79 -3.28
CA HIS A 70 -9.33 15.93 -3.99
C HIS A 70 -7.88 16.36 -3.70
N LEU A 71 -7.02 15.42 -3.34
CA LEU A 71 -5.60 15.67 -3.13
C LEU A 71 -4.74 14.51 -3.63
N ASP A 72 -3.60 14.84 -4.26
CA ASP A 72 -2.64 13.86 -4.74
C ASP A 72 -2.04 13.04 -3.56
N PRO A 73 -1.88 11.71 -3.69
CA PRO A 73 -1.32 10.87 -2.63
C PRO A 73 0.07 11.29 -2.12
N GLY A 74 0.88 11.91 -2.98
CA GLY A 74 2.17 12.49 -2.61
C GLY A 74 2.06 13.68 -1.65
N LEU A 75 0.91 14.38 -1.65
CA LEU A 75 0.66 15.57 -0.85
C LEU A 75 -0.18 15.31 0.41
N MET A 76 -1.04 14.28 0.41
CA MET A 76 -2.01 14.02 1.49
C MET A 76 -1.37 13.90 2.87
N TYR A 77 -0.35 13.07 3.02
CA TYR A 77 0.29 12.80 4.31
C TYR A 77 0.93 14.06 4.91
N LYS A 78 1.55 14.88 4.06
CA LYS A 78 2.09 16.15 4.50
C LYS A 78 0.98 17.15 4.85
N ALA A 79 -0.11 17.19 4.07
CA ALA A 79 -1.23 18.08 4.33
C ALA A 79 -1.92 17.78 5.68
N VAL A 80 -2.13 16.51 6.02
CA VAL A 80 -2.68 16.13 7.33
C VAL A 80 -1.67 16.38 8.45
N ALA A 81 -0.39 16.11 8.24
CA ALA A 81 0.66 16.37 9.24
C ALA A 81 0.79 17.86 9.58
N ASP A 82 0.73 18.72 8.56
CA ASP A 82 0.86 20.19 8.69
C ASP A 82 -0.45 20.87 9.18
N GLY A 83 -1.55 20.13 9.34
CA GLY A 83 -2.83 20.70 9.77
C GLY A 83 -3.62 21.40 8.67
N ALA A 84 -3.23 21.25 7.40
CA ALA A 84 -3.99 21.78 6.25
C ALA A 84 -5.33 21.05 6.08
N VAL A 85 -5.37 19.76 6.41
CA VAL A 85 -6.59 18.94 6.50
C VAL A 85 -6.57 18.14 7.80
N ASP A 86 -7.70 17.59 8.19
CA ASP A 86 -7.88 16.89 9.48
C ASP A 86 -7.89 15.37 9.32
N ILE A 87 -8.44 14.89 8.20
CA ILE A 87 -8.47 13.47 7.85
C ILE A 87 -8.07 13.28 6.38
N ILE A 88 -7.32 12.23 6.12
CA ILE A 88 -7.04 11.75 4.77
C ILE A 88 -7.43 10.29 4.61
N CYS A 89 -7.65 9.85 3.38
CA CYS A 89 -7.51 8.44 3.05
C CYS A 89 -6.01 8.11 3.07
N GLY A 90 -5.67 6.89 3.39
CA GLY A 90 -4.29 6.44 3.35
C GLY A 90 -4.21 4.95 3.09
N PHE A 91 -3.00 4.48 2.85
CA PHE A 91 -2.65 3.08 2.71
C PHE A 91 -2.06 2.56 4.02
N ALA A 92 -2.54 1.41 4.50
CA ALA A 92 -2.12 0.87 5.78
C ALA A 92 -0.61 0.61 5.87
N THR A 93 0.07 0.40 4.75
CA THR A 93 1.52 0.21 4.69
C THR A 93 2.31 1.46 4.34
N ASP A 94 1.72 2.65 4.28
CA ASP A 94 2.45 3.88 3.95
C ASP A 94 3.39 4.30 5.08
N GLY A 95 4.67 4.44 4.75
CA GLY A 95 5.71 4.76 5.72
C GLY A 95 5.58 6.14 6.39
N ARG A 96 4.85 7.06 5.76
CA ARG A 96 4.66 8.43 6.26
C ARG A 96 3.73 8.49 7.47
N ILE A 97 2.90 7.47 7.67
CA ILE A 97 2.04 7.34 8.85
C ILE A 97 2.89 7.35 10.11
N ARG A 98 3.92 6.49 10.16
CA ARG A 98 4.86 6.43 11.27
C ARG A 98 5.74 7.67 11.33
N ALA A 99 6.22 8.16 10.19
CA ALA A 99 7.13 9.30 10.13
C ALA A 99 6.52 10.59 10.67
N TYR A 100 5.24 10.81 10.39
CA TYR A 100 4.49 11.99 10.83
C TYR A 100 3.67 11.76 12.11
N ASN A 101 3.84 10.60 12.77
CA ASN A 101 3.11 10.23 13.99
C ASN A 101 1.57 10.37 13.82
N LEU A 102 1.07 9.83 12.71
CA LEU A 102 -0.35 9.80 12.38
C LEU A 102 -1.00 8.55 12.98
N LEU A 103 -2.29 8.65 13.25
CA LEU A 103 -3.13 7.55 13.72
C LEU A 103 -3.99 7.05 12.55
N ILE A 104 -3.89 5.74 12.28
CA ILE A 104 -4.88 5.01 11.48
C ILE A 104 -6.08 4.73 12.37
N LEU A 105 -7.27 5.18 11.95
CA LEU A 105 -8.51 4.85 12.64
C LEU A 105 -8.86 3.39 12.44
N LYS A 106 -9.28 2.73 13.51
CA LYS A 106 -9.76 1.35 13.44
C LYS A 106 -11.06 1.29 12.65
N ASP A 107 -11.09 0.46 11.61
CA ASP A 107 -12.31 0.08 10.89
C ASP A 107 -13.11 -0.93 11.73
N ASP A 108 -13.93 -0.42 12.65
CA ASP A 108 -14.65 -1.20 13.66
C ASP A 108 -15.85 -1.99 13.10
N LYS A 109 -16.32 -1.63 11.90
CA LYS A 109 -17.40 -2.33 11.18
C LYS A 109 -16.91 -3.14 9.98
N SER A 110 -15.60 -3.36 9.86
CA SER A 110 -14.97 -4.17 8.80
C SER A 110 -15.46 -3.83 7.40
N PHE A 111 -15.46 -2.55 7.04
CA PHE A 111 -15.87 -2.08 5.72
C PHE A 111 -14.84 -2.42 4.64
N PHE A 112 -13.56 -2.18 4.92
CA PHE A 112 -12.53 -2.35 3.91
C PHE A 112 -12.21 -3.84 3.71
N PRO A 113 -12.15 -4.31 2.45
CA PRO A 113 -11.72 -5.67 2.19
C PRO A 113 -10.22 -5.85 2.56
N PRO A 114 -9.80 -7.09 2.78
CA PRO A 114 -8.40 -7.43 2.96
C PRO A 114 -7.65 -7.33 1.62
N TYR A 115 -6.54 -6.61 1.64
CA TYR A 115 -5.55 -6.45 0.58
C TYR A 115 -4.24 -7.12 1.03
N HIS A 116 -4.30 -8.41 1.32
CA HIS A 116 -3.08 -9.18 1.61
C HIS A 116 -2.30 -9.39 0.32
N ALA A 117 -1.03 -8.99 0.34
CA ALA A 117 -0.13 -9.16 -0.79
C ALA A 117 0.41 -10.59 -0.82
N ALA A 118 0.44 -11.20 -2.02
CA ALA A 118 0.96 -12.54 -2.23
C ALA A 118 1.69 -12.66 -3.58
N PRO A 119 2.68 -13.57 -3.71
CA PRO A 119 3.26 -13.90 -5.01
C PRO A 119 2.26 -14.67 -5.89
N LEU A 120 2.04 -14.21 -7.11
CA LEU A 120 1.36 -14.95 -8.16
C LEU A 120 2.41 -15.57 -9.07
N VAL A 121 2.30 -16.87 -9.32
CA VAL A 121 3.24 -17.62 -10.15
C VAL A 121 2.46 -18.40 -11.21
N ARG A 122 2.90 -18.39 -12.46
CA ARG A 122 2.33 -19.29 -13.49
C ARG A 122 2.51 -20.74 -13.06
N ALA A 123 1.48 -21.57 -13.20
CA ALA A 123 1.61 -22.99 -12.87
C ALA A 123 2.65 -23.71 -13.75
N GLU A 124 2.80 -23.29 -15.01
CA GLU A 124 3.85 -23.78 -15.90
C GLU A 124 5.25 -23.50 -15.35
N THR A 125 5.49 -22.31 -14.80
CA THR A 125 6.78 -21.94 -14.21
C THR A 125 7.06 -22.81 -12.98
N LEU A 126 6.07 -23.08 -12.11
CA LEU A 126 6.26 -24.00 -10.97
C LEU A 126 6.43 -25.46 -11.40
N LYS A 127 5.89 -25.89 -12.55
CA LYS A 127 6.16 -27.22 -13.12
C LYS A 127 7.61 -27.33 -13.59
N ARG A 128 8.15 -26.26 -14.18
CA ARG A 128 9.51 -26.20 -14.72
C ARG A 128 10.57 -26.03 -13.62
N TYR A 129 10.27 -25.21 -12.62
CA TYR A 129 11.15 -24.86 -11.50
C TYR A 129 10.41 -25.06 -10.17
N PRO A 130 10.17 -26.33 -9.77
CA PRO A 130 9.41 -26.64 -8.56
C PRO A 130 10.05 -26.09 -7.28
N GLU A 131 11.37 -25.81 -7.31
CA GLU A 131 12.10 -25.20 -6.21
C GLU A 131 11.60 -23.81 -5.82
N LEU A 132 11.04 -23.05 -6.78
CA LEU A 132 10.53 -21.69 -6.54
C LEU A 132 9.48 -21.66 -5.42
N LYS A 133 8.66 -22.71 -5.30
CA LYS A 133 7.64 -22.80 -4.25
C LYS A 133 8.29 -22.79 -2.85
N TRP A 134 9.33 -23.58 -2.63
CA TRP A 134 10.00 -23.69 -1.32
C TRP A 134 10.90 -22.50 -1.02
N ILE A 135 11.37 -21.82 -2.07
CA ILE A 135 12.12 -20.58 -1.94
C ILE A 135 11.18 -19.45 -1.51
N LEU A 136 10.12 -19.19 -2.27
CA LEU A 136 9.21 -18.07 -2.05
C LEU A 136 8.38 -18.22 -0.76
N VAL A 137 8.06 -19.44 -0.34
CA VAL A 137 7.36 -19.67 0.94
C VAL A 137 8.17 -19.20 2.16
N LYS A 138 9.50 -18.97 2.01
CA LYS A 138 10.29 -18.38 3.10
C LYS A 138 9.86 -16.95 3.45
N LEU A 139 9.20 -16.24 2.53
CA LEU A 139 8.62 -14.91 2.77
C LEU A 139 7.19 -14.96 3.34
N ALA A 140 6.58 -16.16 3.40
CA ALA A 140 5.21 -16.29 3.87
C ALA A 140 5.08 -15.83 5.32
N HIS A 141 4.17 -14.89 5.55
CA HIS A 141 3.86 -14.31 6.87
C HIS A 141 5.08 -13.70 7.61
N ARG A 142 6.09 -13.22 6.88
CA ARG A 142 7.31 -12.63 7.46
C ARG A 142 7.30 -11.11 7.55
N LEU A 143 6.46 -10.44 6.77
CA LEU A 143 6.35 -8.98 6.75
C LEU A 143 5.08 -8.56 7.47
N SER A 144 5.20 -7.92 8.64
CA SER A 144 4.08 -7.21 9.26
C SER A 144 3.80 -5.88 8.56
N ASP A 145 2.63 -5.28 8.84
CA ASP A 145 2.28 -3.94 8.37
C ASP A 145 3.34 -2.91 8.77
N GLU A 146 3.84 -2.95 10.02
CA GLU A 146 4.85 -2.02 10.52
C GLU A 146 6.21 -2.21 9.85
N GLN A 147 6.59 -3.46 9.54
CA GLN A 147 7.80 -3.72 8.79
C GLN A 147 7.67 -3.17 7.38
N MET A 148 6.55 -3.42 6.70
CA MET A 148 6.32 -2.91 5.35
C MET A 148 6.29 -1.37 5.32
N GLN A 149 5.63 -0.71 6.29
CA GLN A 149 5.71 0.74 6.50
C GLN A 149 7.15 1.24 6.63
N ALA A 150 7.97 0.55 7.43
CA ALA A 150 9.37 0.94 7.61
C ALA A 150 10.15 0.82 6.30
N LEU A 151 9.95 -0.24 5.52
CA LEU A 151 10.62 -0.42 4.23
C LEU A 151 10.16 0.64 3.20
N ASN A 152 8.86 0.92 3.10
CA ASN A 152 8.32 1.97 2.24
C ASN A 152 8.89 3.35 2.62
N PHE A 153 8.97 3.66 3.92
CA PHE A 153 9.55 4.93 4.40
C PHE A 153 11.02 5.11 3.98
N GLU A 154 11.83 4.06 4.03
CA GLU A 154 13.23 4.11 3.60
C GLU A 154 13.37 4.51 2.12
N VAL A 155 12.42 4.10 1.28
CA VAL A 155 12.45 4.41 -0.15
C VAL A 155 11.79 5.77 -0.43
N ASP A 156 10.54 5.95 -0.02
CA ASP A 156 9.73 7.13 -0.39
C ASP A 156 10.25 8.43 0.22
N GLU A 157 10.65 8.40 1.49
CA GLU A 157 11.00 9.61 2.24
C GLU A 157 12.52 9.79 2.38
N LYS A 158 13.27 8.69 2.53
CA LYS A 158 14.75 8.76 2.58
C LYS A 158 15.42 8.62 1.21
N GLY A 159 14.67 8.27 0.16
CA GLY A 159 15.20 8.14 -1.20
C GLY A 159 16.19 6.99 -1.36
N ARG A 160 16.12 5.96 -0.51
CA ARG A 160 16.99 4.78 -0.64
C ARG A 160 16.51 3.90 -1.79
N LYS A 161 17.42 3.12 -2.36
CA LYS A 161 17.07 2.16 -3.42
C LYS A 161 16.32 0.97 -2.83
N ALA A 162 15.20 0.59 -3.45
CA ALA A 162 14.41 -0.58 -3.04
C ALA A 162 15.26 -1.86 -2.95
N ALA A 163 16.18 -2.08 -3.89
CA ALA A 163 17.10 -3.22 -3.88
C ALA A 163 17.98 -3.31 -2.61
N ASP A 164 18.49 -2.16 -2.14
CA ASP A 164 19.36 -2.11 -0.95
C ASP A 164 18.52 -2.36 0.31
N VAL A 165 17.33 -1.74 0.39
CA VAL A 165 16.37 -1.91 1.49
C VAL A 165 15.91 -3.37 1.60
N ALA A 166 15.54 -3.99 0.47
CA ALA A 166 15.14 -5.39 0.39
C ALA A 166 16.27 -6.33 0.83
N ARG A 167 17.49 -6.10 0.34
CA ARG A 167 18.67 -6.91 0.72
C ARG A 167 18.96 -6.85 2.20
N GLU A 168 19.00 -5.64 2.77
CA GLU A 168 19.26 -5.46 4.20
C GLU A 168 18.21 -6.12 5.07
N TRP A 169 16.93 -6.02 4.69
CA TRP A 169 15.86 -6.71 5.39
C TRP A 169 16.01 -8.24 5.31
N LEU A 170 16.29 -8.82 4.14
CA LEU A 170 16.51 -10.26 4.00
C LEU A 170 17.70 -10.77 4.83
N ILE A 171 18.78 -9.98 4.93
CA ILE A 171 19.93 -10.32 5.79
C ILE A 171 19.54 -10.24 7.26
N ALA A 172 18.80 -9.20 7.67
CA ALA A 172 18.35 -9.04 9.05
C ALA A 172 17.41 -10.18 9.49
N GLU A 173 16.55 -10.65 8.58
CA GLU A 173 15.66 -11.81 8.77
C GLU A 173 16.38 -13.16 8.59
N GLN A 174 17.69 -13.15 8.32
CA GLN A 174 18.52 -14.34 8.09
C GLN A 174 18.01 -15.23 6.95
N LEU A 175 17.30 -14.63 6.00
CA LEU A 175 16.78 -15.32 4.82
C LEU A 175 17.86 -15.49 3.76
N ILE A 176 18.84 -14.59 3.69
CA ILE A 176 20.00 -14.72 2.79
C ILE A 176 21.31 -14.46 3.54
N GLY A 177 22.42 -14.98 3.02
CA GLY A 177 23.76 -14.67 3.52
C GLY A 177 24.29 -13.31 3.02
N SER A 178 25.40 -12.87 3.60
CA SER A 178 26.12 -11.66 3.15
C SER A 178 26.95 -11.87 1.88
N SER A 179 27.25 -13.12 1.52
CA SER A 179 27.99 -13.49 0.30
C SER A 179 27.06 -13.69 -0.89
N LYS A 180 27.47 -13.22 -2.07
CA LYS A 180 26.76 -13.50 -3.33
C LYS A 180 26.90 -14.99 -3.72
N ARG A 181 25.78 -15.53 -4.24
CA ARG A 181 25.49 -16.75 -5.02
C ARG A 181 26.53 -17.89 -5.04
N PRO A 182 26.11 -19.17 -4.91
CA PRO A 182 26.97 -20.33 -5.21
C PRO A 182 27.51 -20.31 -6.66
N ALA A 183 28.73 -20.81 -6.86
CA ALA A 183 29.54 -20.65 -8.08
C ALA A 183 29.02 -21.33 -9.37
N ALA A 184 27.88 -22.04 -9.34
CA ALA A 184 27.33 -22.65 -10.55
C ALA A 184 26.59 -21.59 -11.39
N GLY A 185 26.90 -21.49 -12.68
CA GLY A 185 26.26 -20.57 -13.62
C GLY A 185 24.75 -20.80 -13.75
N PRO A 186 23.99 -19.81 -14.28
CA PRO A 186 22.54 -19.87 -14.29
C PRO A 186 22.00 -21.01 -15.17
N VAL A 187 21.05 -21.78 -14.66
CA VAL A 187 20.37 -22.88 -15.38
C VAL A 187 19.03 -22.44 -16.00
N GLY A 188 18.65 -21.18 -15.80
CA GLY A 188 17.44 -20.56 -16.34
C GLY A 188 17.27 -19.14 -15.82
N THR A 189 16.31 -18.42 -16.40
CA THR A 189 15.96 -17.04 -16.01
C THR A 189 14.47 -16.95 -15.71
N ILE A 190 14.11 -16.36 -14.57
CA ILE A 190 12.75 -16.10 -14.12
C ILE A 190 12.44 -14.62 -14.31
N ARG A 191 11.30 -14.28 -14.92
CA ARG A 191 10.87 -12.90 -15.12
C ARG A 191 9.93 -12.48 -14.00
N ILE A 192 10.35 -11.51 -13.20
CA ILE A 192 9.53 -10.99 -12.09
C ILE A 192 9.05 -9.59 -12.45
N GLY A 193 7.75 -9.36 -12.35
CA GLY A 193 7.14 -8.05 -12.61
C GLY A 193 6.63 -7.35 -11.35
N GLY A 194 6.20 -6.10 -11.52
CA GLY A 194 5.56 -5.32 -10.45
C GLY A 194 4.85 -4.08 -10.99
N LYS A 195 3.89 -3.58 -10.20
CA LYS A 195 3.17 -2.33 -10.50
C LYS A 195 4.03 -1.10 -10.21
N GLU A 196 3.57 0.07 -10.62
CA GLU A 196 4.28 1.36 -10.53
C GLU A 196 4.23 2.03 -9.14
N PHE A 197 4.59 1.30 -8.08
CA PHE A 197 4.77 1.90 -6.76
C PHE A 197 5.81 1.18 -5.90
N THR A 198 6.36 1.92 -4.94
CA THR A 198 7.50 1.55 -4.10
C THR A 198 7.41 0.16 -3.46
N GLU A 199 6.26 -0.18 -2.87
CA GLU A 199 6.08 -1.49 -2.23
C GLU A 199 6.24 -2.64 -3.24
N GLN A 200 5.78 -2.48 -4.48
CA GLN A 200 5.95 -3.50 -5.52
C GLN A 200 7.41 -3.67 -5.94
N ASP A 201 8.17 -2.57 -5.99
CA ASP A 201 9.59 -2.61 -6.26
C ASP A 201 10.35 -3.35 -5.15
N ILE A 202 10.02 -3.07 -3.89
CA ILE A 202 10.58 -3.76 -2.72
C ILE A 202 10.26 -5.25 -2.78
N LEU A 203 8.98 -5.63 -2.96
CA LEU A 203 8.57 -7.03 -3.04
C LEU A 203 9.22 -7.77 -4.21
N GLY A 204 9.36 -7.12 -5.36
CA GLY A 204 10.07 -7.67 -6.52
C GLY A 204 11.52 -8.00 -6.19
N HIS A 205 12.24 -7.06 -5.57
CA HIS A 205 13.63 -7.29 -5.12
C HIS A 205 13.73 -8.34 -4.01
N LEU A 206 12.76 -8.43 -3.09
CA LEU A 206 12.74 -9.48 -2.07
C LEU A 206 12.67 -10.87 -2.72
N MET A 207 11.80 -11.05 -3.72
CA MET A 207 11.68 -12.31 -4.45
C MET A 207 12.92 -12.59 -5.30
N GLU A 208 13.44 -11.59 -6.03
CA GLU A 208 14.67 -11.67 -6.82
C GLU A 208 15.83 -12.22 -6.00
N LEU A 209 16.18 -11.51 -4.92
CA LEU A 209 17.34 -11.82 -4.09
C LEU A 209 17.21 -13.18 -3.42
N LEU A 210 16.00 -13.56 -3.04
CA LEU A 210 15.74 -14.85 -2.41
C LEU A 210 15.88 -16.01 -3.41
N ILE A 211 15.39 -15.86 -4.64
CA ILE A 211 15.54 -16.83 -5.73
C ILE A 211 17.02 -17.00 -6.08
N GLU A 212 17.74 -15.91 -6.32
CA GLU A 212 19.15 -15.98 -6.69
C GLU A 212 20.04 -16.51 -5.57
N SER A 213 19.65 -16.32 -4.30
CA SER A 213 20.43 -16.82 -3.15
C SER A 213 20.22 -18.31 -2.87
N HIS A 214 19.10 -18.89 -3.31
CA HIS A 214 18.73 -20.30 -3.01
C HIS A 214 18.65 -21.20 -4.22
N SER A 215 18.95 -20.70 -5.41
CA SER A 215 18.91 -21.47 -6.65
C SER A 215 19.99 -21.03 -7.62
N SER A 216 20.17 -21.82 -8.68
CA SER A 216 20.97 -21.43 -9.84
C SER A 216 20.12 -20.72 -10.90
N LEU A 217 18.99 -20.10 -10.54
CA LEU A 217 18.17 -19.30 -11.47
C LEU A 217 18.60 -17.84 -11.40
N ASP A 218 18.69 -17.19 -12.56
CA ASP A 218 18.77 -15.72 -12.65
C ASP A 218 17.38 -15.13 -12.62
N VAL A 219 17.30 -13.86 -12.26
CA VAL A 219 16.05 -13.11 -12.32
C VAL A 219 16.18 -11.92 -13.27
N ASP A 220 15.24 -11.83 -14.21
CA ASP A 220 15.00 -10.65 -15.04
C ASP A 220 13.88 -9.84 -14.41
N LEU A 221 14.26 -8.78 -13.71
CA LEU A 221 13.33 -7.94 -12.95
C LEU A 221 12.76 -6.81 -13.82
N ARG A 222 11.44 -6.82 -14.01
CA ARG A 222 10.67 -5.91 -14.87
C ARG A 222 9.64 -5.16 -14.03
N LEU A 223 10.12 -4.22 -13.22
CA LEU A 223 9.27 -3.42 -12.32
C LEU A 223 8.58 -2.27 -13.05
N SER A 224 7.65 -1.64 -12.33
CA SER A 224 6.93 -0.44 -12.77
C SER A 224 6.26 -0.59 -14.15
N LEU A 225 5.64 -1.74 -14.41
CA LEU A 225 4.97 -2.03 -15.69
C LEU A 225 3.64 -1.27 -15.87
N GLY A 226 3.15 -0.63 -14.81
CA GLY A 226 1.85 0.06 -14.75
C GLY A 226 0.87 -0.67 -13.83
N GLY A 227 -0.43 -0.59 -14.14
CA GLY A 227 -1.49 -1.15 -13.29
C GLY A 227 -1.66 -2.67 -13.34
N THR A 228 -2.56 -3.19 -12.50
CA THR A 228 -2.86 -4.63 -12.33
C THR A 228 -3.13 -5.35 -13.66
N MET A 229 -3.93 -4.78 -14.56
CA MET A 229 -4.25 -5.48 -15.82
C MET A 229 -3.05 -5.67 -16.74
N ILE A 230 -2.06 -4.76 -16.69
CA ILE A 230 -0.83 -4.91 -17.49
C ILE A 230 0.00 -6.07 -16.93
N CYS A 231 0.24 -6.08 -15.61
CA CYS A 231 0.98 -7.15 -14.95
C CYS A 231 0.30 -8.51 -15.12
N LEU A 232 -1.03 -8.59 -14.91
CA LEU A 232 -1.78 -9.82 -15.05
C LEU A 232 -1.78 -10.35 -16.49
N ASN A 233 -1.94 -9.48 -17.49
CA ASN A 233 -1.90 -9.90 -18.89
C ASN A 233 -0.50 -10.38 -19.29
N ALA A 234 0.57 -9.72 -18.82
CA ALA A 234 1.94 -10.15 -19.05
C ALA A 234 2.22 -11.52 -18.39
N LEU A 235 1.71 -11.76 -17.17
CA LEU A 235 1.78 -13.06 -16.51
C LEU A 235 1.04 -14.15 -17.31
N LYS A 236 -0.18 -13.87 -17.78
CA LYS A 236 -0.96 -14.80 -18.60
C LYS A 236 -0.30 -15.10 -19.95
N ALA A 237 0.30 -14.09 -20.58
CA ALA A 237 1.01 -14.22 -21.86
C ALA A 237 2.35 -14.95 -21.74
N GLY A 238 2.96 -14.99 -20.54
CA GLY A 238 4.28 -15.61 -20.32
C GLY A 238 5.45 -14.63 -20.44
N ASP A 239 5.14 -13.35 -20.56
CA ASP A 239 6.11 -12.26 -20.49
C ASP A 239 6.63 -12.05 -19.07
N LEU A 240 5.84 -12.48 -18.07
CA LEU A 240 6.23 -12.62 -16.68
C LEU A 240 6.00 -14.05 -16.20
N ASP A 241 6.82 -14.48 -15.25
CA ASP A 241 6.69 -15.74 -14.52
C ASP A 241 6.05 -15.52 -13.14
N ILE A 242 6.37 -14.39 -12.50
CA ILE A 242 5.97 -14.04 -11.13
C ILE A 242 5.62 -12.55 -11.06
N TYR A 243 4.62 -12.17 -10.27
CA TYR A 243 4.50 -10.80 -9.74
C TYR A 243 3.72 -10.79 -8.41
N PRO A 244 3.92 -9.80 -7.52
CA PRO A 244 3.14 -9.68 -6.30
C PRO A 244 1.80 -8.98 -6.55
N GLU A 245 0.69 -9.51 -6.03
CA GLU A 245 -0.65 -8.90 -6.15
C GLU A 245 -1.44 -9.01 -4.84
N TYR A 246 -2.48 -8.18 -4.71
CA TYR A 246 -3.29 -8.05 -3.52
C TYR A 246 -4.66 -8.70 -3.68
N THR A 247 -5.12 -9.40 -2.65
CA THR A 247 -6.41 -10.11 -2.65
C THR A 247 -7.58 -9.18 -2.99
N GLY A 248 -7.66 -7.99 -2.39
CA GLY A 248 -8.72 -7.01 -2.64
C GLY A 248 -8.71 -6.48 -4.08
N THR A 249 -7.53 -6.22 -4.63
CA THR A 249 -7.36 -5.78 -6.03
C THR A 249 -7.79 -6.87 -7.01
N ALA A 250 -7.43 -8.12 -6.76
CA ALA A 250 -7.89 -9.25 -7.56
C ALA A 250 -9.41 -9.41 -7.48
N LEU A 251 -9.98 -9.39 -6.28
CA LEU A 251 -11.41 -9.61 -6.05
C LEU A 251 -12.28 -8.51 -6.68
N VAL A 252 -12.00 -7.25 -6.35
CA VAL A 252 -12.83 -6.10 -6.76
C VAL A 252 -12.43 -5.61 -8.15
N GLY A 253 -11.12 -5.48 -8.38
CA GLY A 253 -10.57 -4.88 -9.60
C GLY A 253 -10.61 -5.82 -10.80
N VAL A 254 -10.16 -7.07 -10.63
CA VAL A 254 -10.05 -8.05 -11.73
C VAL A 254 -11.34 -8.85 -11.89
N MET A 255 -11.83 -9.46 -10.81
CA MET A 255 -12.95 -10.41 -10.84
C MET A 255 -14.32 -9.71 -10.82
N LYS A 256 -14.35 -8.40 -10.55
CA LYS A 256 -15.57 -7.59 -10.41
C LYS A 256 -16.57 -8.18 -9.41
N GLN A 257 -16.07 -8.82 -8.36
CA GLN A 257 -16.87 -9.41 -7.29
C GLN A 257 -17.10 -8.39 -6.18
N LYS A 258 -18.13 -8.64 -5.37
CA LYS A 258 -18.31 -7.90 -4.11
C LYS A 258 -17.13 -8.17 -3.18
N ALA A 259 -16.81 -7.18 -2.34
CA ALA A 259 -15.82 -7.33 -1.30
C ALA A 259 -16.17 -8.51 -0.37
N ILE A 260 -15.17 -9.34 -0.07
CA ILE A 260 -15.22 -10.37 0.98
C ILE A 260 -14.30 -9.83 2.08
N THR A 261 -14.85 -9.56 3.26
CA THR A 261 -14.13 -8.87 4.34
C THR A 261 -13.34 -9.82 5.24
N ASP A 262 -13.68 -11.12 5.22
CA ASP A 262 -12.89 -12.15 5.89
C ASP A 262 -11.60 -12.46 5.09
N PRO A 263 -10.40 -12.29 5.69
CA PRO A 263 -9.12 -12.49 5.02
C PRO A 263 -8.91 -13.88 4.40
N ASP A 264 -9.23 -14.92 5.16
CA ASP A 264 -8.98 -16.30 4.74
C ASP A 264 -9.94 -16.70 3.62
N ALA A 265 -11.22 -16.31 3.72
CA ALA A 265 -12.21 -16.52 2.68
C ALA A 265 -11.86 -15.74 1.41
N ALA A 266 -11.41 -14.49 1.52
CA ALA A 266 -11.01 -13.67 0.38
C ALA A 266 -9.81 -14.30 -0.35
N TYR A 267 -8.76 -14.66 0.39
CA TYR A 267 -7.58 -15.32 -0.19
C TYR A 267 -7.92 -16.66 -0.82
N LYS A 268 -8.68 -17.53 -0.14
CA LYS A 268 -9.09 -18.83 -0.67
C LYS A 268 -9.87 -18.67 -1.98
N PHE A 269 -10.83 -17.74 -2.00
CA PHE A 269 -11.67 -17.52 -3.17
C PHE A 269 -10.85 -17.01 -4.37
N VAL A 270 -9.96 -16.04 -4.16
CA VAL A 270 -9.07 -15.51 -5.20
C VAL A 270 -8.10 -16.59 -5.71
N LYS A 271 -7.48 -17.35 -4.80
CA LYS A 271 -6.57 -18.46 -5.14
C LYS A 271 -7.25 -19.52 -6.00
N ASP A 272 -8.44 -19.97 -5.59
CA ASP A 272 -9.20 -20.98 -6.33
C ASP A 272 -9.62 -20.47 -7.71
N TYR A 273 -10.06 -19.21 -7.80
CA TYR A 273 -10.46 -18.61 -9.07
C TYR A 273 -9.27 -18.50 -10.05
N PHE A 274 -8.15 -17.92 -9.62
CA PHE A 274 -6.97 -17.74 -10.49
C PHE A 274 -6.36 -19.06 -10.93
N GLY A 275 -6.36 -20.08 -10.06
CA GLY A 275 -5.89 -21.41 -10.40
C GLY A 275 -6.75 -22.06 -11.50
N ARG A 276 -8.07 -21.95 -11.41
CA ARG A 276 -8.99 -22.53 -12.40
C ARG A 276 -9.04 -21.75 -13.71
N GLU A 277 -9.16 -20.43 -13.63
CA GLU A 277 -9.46 -19.60 -14.79
C GLU A 277 -8.20 -19.20 -15.58
N TYR A 278 -7.05 -19.08 -14.90
CA TYR A 278 -5.83 -18.54 -15.51
C TYR A 278 -4.60 -19.44 -15.42
N ASP A 279 -4.69 -20.62 -14.79
CA ASP A 279 -3.53 -21.47 -14.47
C ASP A 279 -2.43 -20.70 -13.71
N ILE A 280 -2.85 -19.78 -12.83
CA ILE A 280 -1.99 -18.96 -11.98
C ILE A 280 -2.17 -19.41 -10.53
N ILE A 281 -1.05 -19.69 -9.87
CA ILE A 281 -0.99 -20.13 -8.48
C ILE A 281 -0.68 -18.92 -7.60
N TRP A 282 -1.58 -18.66 -6.66
CA TRP A 282 -1.30 -17.77 -5.53
C TRP A 282 -0.53 -18.55 -4.46
N LEU A 283 0.68 -18.08 -4.16
CA LEU A 283 1.45 -18.54 -3.01
C LEU A 283 0.96 -17.87 -1.73
N GLU A 284 1.50 -18.30 -0.59
CA GLU A 284 1.09 -17.76 0.70
C GLU A 284 1.41 -16.26 0.82
N PRO A 285 0.53 -15.46 1.46
CA PRO A 285 0.73 -14.03 1.61
C PRO A 285 2.02 -13.67 2.35
N PHE A 286 2.58 -12.49 2.04
CA PHE A 286 3.80 -11.98 2.68
C PHE A 286 3.62 -11.68 4.18
N GLY A 287 2.40 -11.38 4.63
CA GLY A 287 2.06 -11.19 6.05
C GLY A 287 1.41 -9.86 6.41
N PHE A 288 1.35 -8.91 5.47
CA PHE A 288 0.80 -7.58 5.68
C PHE A 288 -0.48 -7.37 4.86
N ASN A 289 -1.28 -6.36 5.24
CA ASN A 289 -2.54 -6.00 4.63
C ASN A 289 -2.55 -4.52 4.20
N ASN A 290 -2.30 -4.25 2.92
CA ASN A 290 -2.29 -2.89 2.39
C ASN A 290 -3.69 -2.40 2.02
N THR A 291 -4.55 -2.26 3.04
CA THR A 291 -5.92 -1.79 2.87
C THR A 291 -6.01 -0.26 2.97
N TYR A 292 -7.14 0.30 2.50
CA TYR A 292 -7.44 1.71 2.73
C TYR A 292 -7.67 1.99 4.21
N THR A 293 -7.33 3.21 4.60
CA THR A 293 -7.46 3.69 5.98
C THR A 293 -8.03 5.10 5.98
N LEU A 294 -8.63 5.49 7.10
CA LEU A 294 -8.78 6.89 7.46
C LEU A 294 -7.67 7.26 8.43
N THR A 295 -6.88 8.27 8.09
CA THR A 295 -5.69 8.66 8.86
C THR A 295 -5.77 10.11 9.32
N MET A 296 -5.53 10.35 10.61
CA MET A 296 -5.53 11.69 11.23
C MET A 296 -4.27 11.92 12.09
N ARG A 297 -4.04 13.17 12.50
CA ARG A 297 -2.99 13.47 13.49
C ARG A 297 -3.33 12.82 14.81
N LYS A 298 -2.37 12.10 15.40
CA LYS A 298 -2.59 11.40 16.68
C LYS A 298 -3.04 12.34 17.81
N GLU A 299 -2.43 13.50 17.94
CA GLU A 299 -2.80 14.49 18.96
C GLU A 299 -4.24 15.00 18.79
N GLN A 300 -4.69 15.21 17.54
CA GLN A 300 -6.06 15.59 17.25
C GLN A 300 -7.04 14.46 17.58
N ALA A 301 -6.70 13.23 17.21
CA ALA A 301 -7.51 12.06 17.51
C ALA A 301 -7.71 11.88 19.03
N ASP A 302 -6.60 11.93 19.78
CA ASP A 302 -6.59 11.78 21.23
C ASP A 302 -7.35 12.94 21.91
N GLY A 303 -7.22 14.18 21.42
CA GLY A 303 -7.94 15.34 21.94
C GLY A 303 -9.45 15.34 21.65
N LEU A 304 -9.89 14.66 20.57
CA LEU A 304 -11.29 14.50 20.21
C LEU A 304 -11.91 13.20 20.72
N GLY A 305 -11.11 12.28 21.28
CA GLY A 305 -11.56 10.94 21.68
C GLY A 305 -11.90 10.03 20.51
N ILE A 306 -11.28 10.22 19.34
CA ILE A 306 -11.57 9.45 18.12
C ILE A 306 -10.52 8.35 17.97
N GLN A 307 -10.94 7.08 17.99
CA GLN A 307 -10.05 5.93 17.76
C GLN A 307 -10.54 5.03 16.62
N THR A 308 -11.84 5.07 16.33
CA THR A 308 -12.49 4.28 15.30
C THR A 308 -13.11 5.15 14.21
N ILE A 309 -13.43 4.55 13.07
CA ILE A 309 -14.17 5.22 11.99
C ILE A 309 -15.58 5.59 12.49
N SER A 310 -16.21 4.74 13.32
CA SER A 310 -17.48 5.08 13.97
C SER A 310 -17.40 6.32 14.87
N ASP A 311 -16.34 6.48 15.67
CA ASP A 311 -16.15 7.68 16.52
C ASP A 311 -16.08 8.94 15.66
N LEU A 312 -15.34 8.88 14.55
CA LEU A 312 -15.23 10.00 13.61
C LEU A 312 -16.60 10.34 12.99
N ALA A 313 -17.37 9.33 12.60
CA ALA A 313 -18.70 9.53 12.02
C ALA A 313 -19.65 10.19 13.02
N ILE A 314 -19.65 9.73 14.28
CA ILE A 314 -20.44 10.33 15.36
C ILE A 314 -20.03 11.79 15.57
N TYR A 315 -18.73 12.07 15.70
CA TYR A 315 -18.21 13.40 15.90
C TYR A 315 -18.64 14.37 14.79
N ILE A 316 -18.45 13.98 13.52
CA ILE A 316 -18.81 14.79 12.35
C ILE A 316 -20.31 15.06 12.32
N ASN A 317 -21.12 14.03 12.57
CA ASN A 317 -22.57 14.16 12.52
C ASN A 317 -23.10 15.07 13.63
N THR A 318 -22.57 14.97 14.84
CA THR A 318 -22.96 15.84 15.97
C THR A 318 -22.57 17.30 15.73
N MET A 319 -21.38 17.57 15.19
CA MET A 319 -20.93 18.95 14.92
C MET A 319 -21.72 19.63 13.80
N ASN A 320 -22.32 18.87 12.89
CA ASN A 320 -23.11 19.42 11.78
C ASN A 320 -24.60 19.56 12.11
N GLU A 321 -25.04 19.05 13.26
CA GLU A 321 -26.38 19.29 13.80
C GLU A 321 -26.45 20.54 14.69
N GLN A 322 -25.31 21.16 15.02
CA GLN A 322 -25.17 22.39 15.81
C GLN A 322 -24.99 23.62 14.92
#